data_AF-A0A2N2AQ41-F1
#
_entry.id   AF-A0A2N2AQ41-F1
#
_cell.length_a   1.000
_cell.length_b   1.000
_cell.length_c   1.000
_cell.angle_alpha   90.00
_cell.angle_beta   90.00
_cell.angle_gamma   90.00
#
_symmetry.space_group_name_H-M   'P 1'
#
loop_
_entity.id
_entity.type
_entity.pdbx_description
1 polymer ?
#
loop_
_entity_poly.entity_id
_entity_poly.type
_entity_poly.pdbx_seq_one_letter_code
_entity_poly.pdbx_strand_id
1 'polypeptide(L)'
;MTKFVDKRVEVRCDGKNAPLAFRWNGRWAPVNRILEIWKDTGAWWDGEAEKTFYRLETSAGGLYELYLDNADQTWFLYRIYD
;
A
#
# COMPACT_ATOMS: atom_id res chain seq x y z
N MET A 1 15.95 -2.44 9.26
CA MET A 1 16.48 -2.06 7.93
C MET A 1 15.32 -1.85 6.97
N THR A 2 15.37 -0.94 5.98
CA THR A 2 14.26 -0.80 5.01
C THR A 2 14.44 -1.72 3.82
N LYS A 3 13.41 -2.51 3.50
CA LYS A 3 13.40 -3.45 2.37
C LYS A 3 12.46 -2.95 1.29
N PHE A 4 13.01 -2.66 0.11
CA PHE A 4 12.24 -2.37 -1.08
C PHE A 4 11.75 -3.66 -1.72
N VAL A 5 10.46 -3.72 -2.07
CA VAL A 5 9.82 -4.96 -2.52
C VAL A 5 9.20 -4.82 -3.90
N ASP A 6 8.46 -3.75 -4.14
CA ASP A 6 7.66 -3.50 -5.34
C ASP A 6 6.97 -4.79 -5.87
N LYS A 7 6.13 -5.40 -5.04
CA LYS A 7 5.38 -6.61 -5.42
C LYS A 7 3.89 -6.41 -5.30
N ARG A 8 3.14 -6.93 -6.27
CA ARG A 8 1.68 -7.04 -6.18
C ARG A 8 1.28 -7.80 -4.92
N VAL A 9 0.29 -7.28 -4.21
CA VAL A 9 -0.26 -7.90 -3.00
C VAL A 9 -1.77 -7.83 -2.99
N GLU A 10 -2.40 -8.81 -2.36
CA GLU A 10 -3.84 -8.78 -2.14
C GLU A 10 -4.12 -7.91 -0.92
N VAL A 11 -4.90 -6.84 -1.09
CA VAL A 11 -5.32 -5.95 0.00
C VAL A 11 -6.83 -6.06 0.16
N ARG A 12 -7.27 -6.23 1.39
CA ARG A 12 -8.67 -6.10 1.79
C ARG A 12 -8.90 -4.66 2.19
N CYS A 13 -9.78 -3.99 1.48
CA CYS A 13 -10.22 -2.65 1.81
C CYS A 13 -11.56 -2.68 2.56
N ASP A 14 -11.79 -1.69 3.41
CA ASP A 14 -13.11 -1.38 3.93
C ASP A 14 -13.99 -0.71 2.86
N GLY A 15 -15.28 -0.51 3.12
CA GLY A 15 -16.21 0.18 2.22
C GLY A 15 -15.84 1.62 1.85
N LYS A 16 -14.80 2.19 2.47
CA LYS A 16 -14.21 3.50 2.14
C LYS A 16 -12.88 3.43 1.39
N ASN A 17 -12.53 2.29 0.80
CA ASN A 17 -11.23 2.02 0.16
C ASN A 17 -10.02 2.11 1.12
N ALA A 18 -10.25 2.06 2.42
CA ALA A 18 -9.16 2.07 3.42
C ALA A 18 -8.60 0.64 3.58
N PRO A 19 -7.27 0.42 3.47
CA PRO A 19 -6.68 -0.91 3.63
C PRO A 19 -6.85 -1.42 5.07
N LEU A 20 -7.54 -2.55 5.23
CA LEU A 20 -7.77 -3.25 6.51
C LEU A 20 -6.76 -4.35 6.77
N ALA A 21 -6.36 -5.08 5.73
CA ALA A 21 -5.36 -6.14 5.82
C ALA A 21 -4.74 -6.38 4.45
N PHE A 22 -3.49 -6.81 4.41
CA PHE A 22 -2.82 -7.18 3.17
C PHE A 22 -2.12 -8.53 3.29
N ARG A 23 -2.00 -9.24 2.18
CA ARG A 23 -1.33 -10.54 2.15
C ARG A 23 0.13 -10.37 1.77
N TRP A 24 1.01 -10.64 2.72
CA TRP A 24 2.46 -10.58 2.53
C TRP A 24 3.13 -11.90 2.92
N ASN A 25 3.99 -12.42 2.04
CA ASN A 25 4.74 -13.67 2.25
C ASN A 25 3.84 -14.86 2.69
N GLY A 26 2.64 -14.96 2.10
CA GLY A 26 1.66 -15.99 2.41
C GLY A 26 0.84 -15.77 3.69
N ARG A 27 1.10 -14.71 4.46
CA ARG A 27 0.37 -14.37 5.70
C ARG A 27 -0.47 -13.11 5.52
N TRP A 28 -1.63 -13.06 6.17
CA TRP A 28 -2.42 -11.84 6.26
C TRP A 28 -1.86 -10.96 7.39
N ALA A 29 -1.45 -9.76 7.03
CA ALA A 29 -1.01 -8.72 7.94
C ALA A 29 -2.17 -7.74 8.15
N PRO A 30 -2.85 -7.75 9.31
CA PRO A 30 -3.88 -6.77 9.62
C PRO A 30 -3.24 -5.40 9.81
N VAL A 31 -3.87 -4.39 9.20
CA VAL A 31 -3.51 -2.98 9.35
C VAL A 31 -4.05 -2.50 10.69
N ASN A 32 -3.16 -2.08 11.57
CA ASN A 32 -3.51 -1.51 12.87
C ASN A 32 -3.84 -0.02 12.74
N ARG A 33 -2.99 0.71 12.01
CA ARG A 33 -3.13 2.15 11.85
C ARG A 33 -2.58 2.60 10.50
N ILE A 34 -3.28 3.50 9.85
CA ILE A 34 -2.76 4.20 8.68
C ILE A 34 -2.09 5.48 9.21
N LEU A 35 -0.79 5.61 8.96
CA LEU A 35 0.01 6.73 9.44
C LEU A 35 -0.08 7.91 8.47
N GLU A 36 -0.03 7.63 7.18
CA GLU A 36 0.01 8.66 6.15
C GLU A 36 -0.59 8.12 4.84
N ILE A 37 -1.30 8.98 4.11
CA ILE A 37 -1.87 8.68 2.80
C ILE A 37 -1.56 9.87 1.91
N TRP A 38 -0.94 9.60 0.77
CA TRP A 38 -0.65 10.64 -0.21
C TRP A 38 -0.91 10.10 -1.61
N LYS A 39 -1.37 10.97 -2.49
CA LYS A 39 -1.51 10.65 -3.91
C LYS A 39 -0.27 11.15 -4.61
N ASP A 40 0.48 10.22 -5.18
CA ASP A 40 1.50 10.57 -6.16
C ASP A 40 0.80 10.72 -7.51
N THR A 41 0.69 11.97 -7.94
CA THR A 41 0.03 12.33 -9.20
C THR A 41 0.99 12.24 -10.38
N GLY A 42 2.24 11.77 -10.20
CA GLY A 42 3.24 11.60 -11.24
C GLY A 42 3.23 12.72 -12.30
N ALA A 43 3.46 12.32 -13.55
CA ALA A 43 3.17 13.14 -14.73
C ALA A 43 1.71 12.89 -15.18
N TRP A 44 0.71 13.22 -14.36
CA TRP A 44 -0.71 13.15 -14.77
C TRP A 44 -0.99 13.99 -16.03
N TRP A 45 -0.17 15.01 -16.30
CA TRP A 45 -0.19 15.80 -17.53
C TRP A 45 0.27 15.03 -18.79
N ASP A 46 0.92 13.88 -18.63
CA ASP A 46 1.42 13.00 -19.70
C ASP A 46 0.55 11.73 -19.86
N GLY A 47 -0.58 11.65 -19.15
CA GLY A 47 -1.48 10.50 -19.18
C GLY A 47 -1.05 9.34 -18.28
N GLU A 48 -0.07 9.54 -17.39
CA GLU A 48 0.29 8.54 -16.38
C GLU A 48 -0.79 8.49 -15.29
N ALA A 49 -1.21 7.28 -14.92
CA ALA A 49 -2.26 7.11 -13.92
C ALA A 49 -1.78 7.46 -12.51
N GLU A 50 -2.71 8.06 -11.76
CA GLU A 50 -2.52 8.42 -10.36
C GLU A 50 -2.17 7.19 -9.52
N LYS A 51 -1.21 7.31 -8.60
CA LYS A 51 -0.87 6.25 -7.65
C LYS A 51 -1.15 6.75 -6.25
N THR A 52 -1.94 6.01 -5.48
CA THR A 52 -2.24 6.39 -4.09
C THR A 52 -1.37 5.58 -3.15
N PHE A 53 -0.46 6.24 -2.45
CA PHE A 53 0.41 5.63 -1.46
C PHE A 53 -0.23 5.66 -0.08
N TYR A 54 -0.04 4.57 0.65
CA TYR A 54 -0.55 4.33 2.00
C TYR A 54 0.60 3.81 2.86
N ARG A 55 1.04 4.63 3.81
CA ARG A 55 1.93 4.19 4.87
C ARG A 55 1.10 3.72 6.05
N LEU A 56 1.29 2.47 6.43
CA LEU A 56 0.50 1.82 7.46
C LEU A 56 1.34 0.96 8.38
N GLU A 57 0.89 0.88 9.62
CA GLU A 57 1.45 0.07 10.68
C GLU A 57 0.57 -1.17 10.86
N THR A 58 1.20 -2.34 10.94
CA THR A 58 0.52 -3.60 11.21
C THR A 58 0.39 -3.87 12.70
N SER A 59 -0.54 -4.73 13.11
CA SER A 59 -0.67 -5.09 14.54
C SER A 59 0.57 -5.79 15.11
N ALA A 60 1.48 -6.27 14.25
CA ALA A 60 2.77 -6.81 14.67
C ALA A 60 3.83 -5.72 14.98
N GLY A 61 3.47 -4.43 14.84
CA GLY A 61 4.39 -3.29 15.01
C GLY A 61 5.27 -3.01 13.80
N GLY A 62 5.13 -3.77 12.71
CA GLY A 62 5.87 -3.53 11.47
C GLY A 62 5.24 -2.42 10.65
N LEU A 63 6.08 -1.58 10.04
CA LEU A 63 5.66 -0.45 9.21
C LEU A 63 5.80 -0.82 7.72
N TYR A 64 4.76 -0.58 6.95
CA TYR A 64 4.66 -0.98 5.54
C TYR A 64 4.13 0.17 4.71
N GLU A 65 4.57 0.21 3.46
CA GLU A 65 4.17 1.21 2.49
C GLU A 65 3.63 0.50 1.26
N LEU A 66 2.35 0.72 0.98
CA LEU A 66 1.62 0.16 -0.14
C LEU A 66 1.26 1.29 -1.09
N TYR A 67 1.18 1.00 -2.38
CA TYR A 67 0.49 1.89 -3.31
C TYR A 67 -0.64 1.15 -4.04
N LEU A 68 -1.71 1.88 -4.29
CA LEU A 68 -2.77 1.52 -5.20
C LEU A 68 -2.47 2.17 -6.53
N ASP A 69 -2.22 1.36 -7.54
CA ASP A 69 -2.20 1.82 -8.93
C ASP A 69 -3.65 2.04 -9.38
N ASN A 70 -4.01 3.28 -9.74
CA ASN A 70 -5.39 3.57 -10.15
C ASN A 70 -5.68 3.18 -11.60
N ALA A 71 -4.67 2.92 -12.46
CA ALA A 71 -4.90 2.43 -13.81
C ALA A 71 -5.51 1.03 -13.78
N ASP A 72 -4.87 0.14 -13.03
CA ASP A 72 -5.22 -1.27 -12.97
C ASP A 72 -5.98 -1.64 -11.69
N GLN A 73 -6.32 -0.66 -10.84
CA GLN A 73 -6.92 -0.85 -9.51
C GLN A 73 -6.20 -1.94 -8.70
N THR A 74 -4.88 -1.99 -8.82
CA THR A 74 -4.04 -3.07 -8.28
C THR A 74 -3.17 -2.56 -7.15
N TRP A 75 -3.08 -3.34 -6.08
CA TRP A 75 -2.27 -3.01 -4.92
C TRP A 75 -0.86 -3.60 -5.01
N PHE A 76 0.11 -2.80 -4.60
CA PHE A 76 1.52 -3.18 -4.57
C PHE A 76 2.14 -2.80 -3.22
N LEU A 77 3.00 -3.67 -2.72
CA LEU A 77 3.84 -3.41 -1.56
C LEU A 77 5.15 -2.79 -2.04
N TYR A 78 5.30 -1.50 -1.77
CA TYR A 78 6.46 -0.72 -2.17
C TYR A 78 7.65 -0.98 -1.24
N ARG A 79 7.41 -0.82 0.07
CA ARG A 79 8.48 -0.81 1.07
C ARG A 79 8.02 -1.40 2.40
N ILE A 80 8.96 -2.07 3.06
CA ILE A 80 8.82 -2.59 4.41
C ILE A 80 9.89 -1.93 5.26
N TYR A 81 9.47 -1.39 6.40
CA TYR A 81 10.32 -0.82 7.41
C TYR A 81 10.41 -1.86 8.55
N ASP A 82 11.56 -2.53 8.63
CA ASP A 82 11.95 -3.45 9.72
C ASP A 82 12.78 -2.72 10.78
#